data_AF-A0A2D5IUZ9-F1
#
_entry.id   AF-A0A2D5IUZ9-F1
#
_cell.length_a   1.000
_cell.length_b   1.000
_cell.length_c   1.000
_cell.angle_alpha   90.00
_cell.angle_beta   90.00
_cell.angle_gamma   90.00
#
_symmetry.space_group_name_H-M   'P 1'
#
loop_
_entity.id
_entity.type
_entity.pdbx_description
1 polymer ?
#
loop_
_entity_poly.entity_id
_entity_poly.type
_entity_poly.pdbx_seq_one_letter_code
_entity_poly.pdbx_strand_id
1 'polypeptide(L)'
;MLGMISMMSAAQSWQTAAFAYGKMYWTAQEVIQRRTLQMALGQMGPEEAIRMVFEKPTAFADAFERAARATVAGHDPAAVAMAAVQPISAKTRANAKRLRKG
;
A
#
# COMPACT_ATOMS: atom_id res chain seq x y z
N MET A 1 29.17 13.06 -17.82
CA MET A 1 28.06 12.24 -18.37
C MET A 1 27.54 11.19 -17.39
N LEU A 2 28.39 10.47 -16.64
CA LEU A 2 27.98 9.45 -15.66
C LEU A 2 27.07 9.97 -14.51
N GLY A 3 27.29 11.18 -14.03
CA GLY A 3 26.44 11.78 -12.97
C GLY A 3 25.01 12.09 -13.42
N MET A 4 24.82 12.48 -14.68
CA MET A 4 23.50 12.80 -15.24
C MET A 4 22.63 11.53 -15.40
N ILE A 5 23.24 10.41 -15.81
CA ILE A 5 22.56 9.10 -15.90
C ILE A 5 22.08 8.63 -14.53
N SER A 6 22.93 8.78 -13.50
CA SER A 6 22.58 8.41 -12.12
C SER A 6 21.42 9.25 -11.58
N MET A 7 21.43 10.56 -11.83
CA MET A 7 20.35 11.46 -11.43
C MET A 7 19.02 11.14 -12.14
N MET A 8 19.07 10.83 -13.44
CA MET A 8 17.87 10.41 -14.20
C MET A 8 17.30 9.08 -13.67
N SER A 9 18.15 8.11 -13.31
CA SER A 9 17.71 6.84 -12.75
C SER A 9 17.02 7.00 -11.38
N ALA A 10 17.55 7.87 -10.53
CA ALA A 10 16.94 8.20 -9.24
C ALA A 10 15.61 8.95 -9.43
N ALA A 11 15.54 9.90 -10.37
CA ALA A 11 14.29 10.59 -10.70
C ALA A 11 13.21 9.59 -11.17
N GLN A 12 13.59 8.61 -12.00
CA GLN A 12 12.69 7.57 -12.47
C GLN A 12 12.19 6.66 -11.33
N SER A 13 13.05 6.28 -10.39
CA SER A 13 12.66 5.44 -9.25
C SER A 13 11.69 6.19 -8.32
N TRP A 14 11.95 7.47 -8.04
CA TRP A 14 11.05 8.33 -7.28
C TRP A 14 9.72 8.57 -7.97
N GLN A 15 9.73 8.81 -9.29
CA GLN A 15 8.50 8.95 -10.07
C GLN A 15 7.67 7.65 -10.01
N THR A 16 8.31 6.50 -10.16
CA THR A 16 7.64 5.19 -10.06
C THR A 16 7.04 4.99 -8.67
N ALA A 17 7.78 5.34 -7.61
CA ALA A 17 7.31 5.25 -6.24
C ALA A 17 6.11 6.17 -5.96
N ALA A 18 6.16 7.42 -6.45
CA ALA A 18 5.07 8.36 -6.34
C ALA A 18 3.80 7.85 -7.04
N PHE A 19 3.90 7.30 -8.25
CA PHE A 19 2.74 6.72 -8.95
C PHE A 19 2.18 5.49 -8.24
N ALA A 20 3.04 4.60 -7.76
CA ALA A 20 2.61 3.43 -7.00
C ALA A 20 1.86 3.83 -5.73
N TYR A 21 2.40 4.80 -4.98
CA TYR A 21 1.75 5.36 -3.81
C TYR A 21 0.42 6.05 -4.15
N GLY A 22 0.38 6.86 -5.22
CA GLY A 22 -0.85 7.51 -5.67
C GLY A 22 -1.94 6.50 -6.03
N LYS A 23 -1.61 5.41 -6.72
CA LYS A 23 -2.54 4.32 -7.02
C LYS A 23 -3.05 3.62 -5.77
N MET A 24 -2.15 3.35 -4.82
CA MET A 24 -2.51 2.80 -3.51
C MET A 24 -3.48 3.73 -2.78
N TYR A 25 -3.18 5.03 -2.74
CA TYR A 25 -3.99 6.05 -2.08
C TYR A 25 -5.41 6.11 -2.64
N TRP A 26 -5.56 6.17 -3.97
CA TRP A 26 -6.89 6.13 -4.61
C TRP A 26 -7.67 4.86 -4.28
N THR A 27 -6.99 3.70 -4.27
CA THR A 27 -7.62 2.43 -3.91
C THR A 27 -8.03 2.42 -2.42
N ALA A 28 -7.26 3.08 -1.55
CA ALA A 28 -7.59 3.22 -0.14
C ALA A 28 -8.82 4.09 0.07
N GLN A 29 -8.96 5.18 -0.71
CA GLN A 29 -10.17 6.01 -0.67
C GLN A 29 -11.42 5.21 -1.02
N GLU A 30 -11.35 4.30 -1.99
CA GLU A 30 -12.48 3.41 -2.28
C GLU A 30 -12.85 2.51 -1.09
N VAL A 31 -11.87 1.90 -0.42
CA VAL A 31 -12.09 1.07 0.77
C VAL A 31 -12.78 1.87 1.87
N ILE A 32 -12.30 3.09 2.12
CA ILE A 32 -12.88 4.00 3.12
C ILE A 32 -14.32 4.33 2.75
N GLN A 33 -14.57 4.79 1.52
CA GLN A 33 -15.91 5.16 1.06
C GLN A 33 -16.90 3.99 1.19
N ARG A 34 -16.52 2.79 0.74
CA ARG A 34 -17.39 1.61 0.82
C ARG A 34 -17.70 1.21 2.26
N ARG A 35 -16.72 1.22 3.15
CA ARG A 35 -16.93 0.92 4.57
C ARG A 35 -17.80 1.98 5.24
N THR A 36 -17.59 3.26 4.91
CA THR A 36 -18.43 4.35 5.40
C THR A 36 -19.89 4.14 4.98
N LEU A 37 -20.14 3.75 3.73
CA LEU A 37 -21.49 3.43 3.27
C LEU A 37 -22.07 2.22 3.99
N GLN A 38 -21.31 1.13 4.16
CA GLN A 38 -21.77 -0.05 4.91
C GLN A 38 -22.13 0.30 6.36
N MET A 39 -21.33 1.13 7.04
CA MET A 39 -21.64 1.62 8.39
C MET A 39 -22.91 2.49 8.39
N ALA A 40 -23.00 3.45 7.46
CA ALA A 40 -24.13 4.36 7.37
C ALA A 40 -25.46 3.65 7.07
N LEU A 41 -25.42 2.59 6.27
CA LEU A 41 -26.59 1.79 5.89
C LEU A 41 -26.89 0.65 6.88
N GLY A 42 -26.07 0.46 7.92
CA GLY A 42 -26.22 -0.66 8.85
C GLY A 42 -25.94 -2.04 8.24
N GLN A 43 -25.19 -2.10 7.14
CA GLN A 43 -24.87 -3.30 6.38
C GLN A 43 -23.51 -3.91 6.77
N MET A 44 -22.79 -3.32 7.72
CA MET A 44 -21.51 -3.84 8.19
C MET A 44 -21.71 -5.02 9.15
N GLY A 45 -21.35 -6.22 8.70
CA GLY A 45 -21.35 -7.42 9.54
C GLY A 45 -20.23 -7.39 10.61
N PRO A 46 -20.42 -8.09 11.75
CA PRO A 46 -19.41 -8.16 12.81
C PRO A 46 -18.07 -8.74 12.34
N GLU A 47 -18.09 -9.66 11.38
CA GLU A 47 -16.89 -10.21 10.74
C GLU A 47 -16.08 -9.16 9.97
N GLU A 48 -16.72 -8.14 9.41
CA GLU A 48 -16.03 -7.03 8.74
C GLU A 48 -15.34 -6.13 9.76
N ALA A 49 -16.03 -5.80 10.85
CA ALA A 49 -15.47 -5.01 11.94
C ALA A 49 -14.23 -5.69 12.55
N ILE A 50 -14.28 -7.01 12.77
CA ILE A 50 -13.14 -7.79 13.26
C ILE A 50 -11.98 -7.74 12.26
N ARG A 51 -12.22 -7.94 10.96
CA ARG A 51 -11.17 -7.85 9.93
C ARG A 51 -10.48 -6.49 9.95
N MET A 52 -11.23 -5.41 10.04
CA MET A 52 -10.68 -4.04 10.08
C MET A 52 -9.65 -3.84 11.19
N VAL A 53 -9.84 -4.48 12.34
CA VAL A 53 -8.89 -4.40 13.47
C VAL A 53 -7.57 -5.10 13.14
N PHE A 54 -7.62 -6.27 12.50
CA PHE A 54 -6.43 -7.08 12.20
C PHE A 54 -5.69 -6.66 10.92
N GLU A 55 -6.33 -5.90 10.03
CA GLU A 55 -5.76 -5.49 8.74
C GLU A 55 -4.51 -4.59 8.89
N LYS A 56 -4.51 -3.63 9.82
CA LYS A 56 -3.41 -2.67 9.94
C LYS A 56 -2.14 -3.35 10.50
N PRO A 57 -2.16 -4.04 11.65
CA PRO A 57 -0.93 -4.64 12.20
C PRO A 57 -0.30 -5.65 11.24
N THR A 58 -1.12 -6.47 10.56
CA THR A 58 -0.62 -7.46 9.59
C THR A 58 0.02 -6.80 8.38
N ALA A 59 -0.60 -5.77 7.79
CA ALA A 59 -0.02 -5.04 6.65
C ALA A 59 1.26 -4.28 7.04
N PHE A 60 1.33 -3.73 8.26
CA PHE A 60 2.52 -3.04 8.76
C PHE A 60 3.68 -4.01 9.04
N ALA A 61 3.41 -5.19 9.60
CA ALA A 61 4.43 -6.22 9.80
C ALA A 61 5.04 -6.67 8.46
N ASP A 62 4.20 -6.96 7.46
CA ASP A 62 4.64 -7.32 6.10
C ASP A 62 5.46 -6.18 5.45
N ALA A 63 5.04 -4.92 5.62
CA ALA A 63 5.74 -3.75 5.11
C ALA A 63 7.12 -3.59 5.75
N PHE A 64 7.18 -3.71 7.08
CA PHE A 64 8.42 -3.59 7.83
C PHE A 64 9.42 -4.69 7.45
N GLU A 65 8.97 -5.95 7.39
CA GLU A 65 9.82 -7.08 7.00
C GLU A 65 10.43 -6.87 5.61
N ARG A 66 9.62 -6.47 4.62
CA ARG A 66 10.09 -6.25 3.26
C ARG A 66 11.06 -5.07 3.16
N ALA A 67 10.77 -3.99 3.88
CA ALA A 67 11.68 -2.84 3.94
C ALA A 67 13.02 -3.24 4.56
N ALA A 68 13.00 -3.94 5.70
CA ALA A 68 14.22 -4.41 6.38
C ALA A 68 15.05 -5.33 5.49
N ARG A 69 14.42 -6.28 4.79
CA ARG A 69 15.09 -7.15 3.81
C ARG A 69 15.74 -6.34 2.69
N ALA A 70 15.04 -5.35 2.14
CA ALA A 70 15.57 -4.50 1.08
C ALA A 70 16.76 -3.64 1.54
N THR A 71 16.69 -3.13 2.77
CA THR A 71 17.79 -2.37 3.39
C THR A 71 19.03 -3.25 3.59
N VAL A 72 18.87 -4.45 4.16
CA VAL A 72 19.98 -5.40 4.38
C VAL A 72 20.60 -5.85 3.06
N ALA A 73 19.79 -5.96 1.99
CA ALA A 73 20.26 -6.28 0.64
C ALA A 73 21.01 -5.11 -0.06
N GLY A 74 21.12 -3.94 0.57
CA GLY A 74 21.83 -2.78 0.03
C GLY A 74 21.09 -2.05 -1.10
N HIS A 75 19.76 -2.18 -1.17
CA HIS A 75 18.97 -1.43 -2.16
C HIS A 75 18.95 0.07 -1.86
N ASP A 76 18.74 0.88 -2.90
CA ASP A 76 18.62 2.33 -2.76
C ASP A 76 17.35 2.72 -1.98
N PRO A 77 17.30 3.95 -1.39
CA PRO A 77 16.17 4.37 -0.57
C PRO A 77 14.80 4.33 -1.26
N ALA A 78 14.72 4.58 -2.57
CA ALA A 78 13.46 4.53 -3.31
C ALA A 78 12.97 3.08 -3.47
N ALA A 79 13.89 2.15 -3.73
CA ALA A 79 13.58 0.72 -3.75
C ALA A 79 13.15 0.19 -2.37
N VAL A 80 13.78 0.64 -1.28
CA VAL A 80 13.37 0.31 0.10
C VAL A 80 11.96 0.83 0.40
N ALA A 81 11.67 2.09 0.05
CA ALA A 81 10.34 2.67 0.21
C ALA A 81 9.28 1.90 -0.60
N MET A 82 9.62 1.50 -1.83
CA MET A 82 8.75 0.67 -2.66
C MET A 82 8.47 -0.71 -2.05
N ALA A 83 9.48 -1.34 -1.46
CA ALA A 83 9.32 -2.62 -0.75
C ALA A 83 8.34 -2.50 0.43
N ALA A 84 8.33 -1.35 1.13
CA ALA A 84 7.39 -1.07 2.21
C ALA A 84 5.95 -0.82 1.70
N VAL A 85 5.79 -0.09 0.60
CA VAL A 85 4.46 0.30 0.06
C VAL A 85 3.74 -0.86 -0.64
N GLN A 86 4.48 -1.79 -1.24
CA GLN A 86 3.93 -2.90 -2.01
C GLN A 86 2.92 -3.79 -1.23
N PRO A 87 3.22 -4.30 -0.01
CA PRO A 87 2.27 -5.12 0.72
C PRO A 87 1.00 -4.36 1.11
N ILE A 88 1.15 -3.09 1.52
CA ILE A 88 0.01 -2.21 1.82
C ILE A 88 -0.88 -2.05 0.58
N SER A 89 -0.28 -1.79 -0.58
CA SER A 89 -0.98 -1.68 -1.87
C SER A 89 -1.72 -2.96 -2.24
N ALA A 90 -1.10 -4.11 -2.03
CA ALA A 90 -1.72 -5.40 -2.30
C ALA A 90 -2.95 -5.65 -1.41
N LYS A 91 -2.83 -5.38 -0.10
CA LYS A 91 -3.94 -5.53 0.86
C LYS A 91 -5.08 -4.55 0.57
N THR A 92 -4.77 -3.28 0.32
CA THR A 92 -5.78 -2.27 -0.04
C THR A 92 -6.56 -2.66 -1.29
N ARG A 93 -5.88 -3.17 -2.33
CA ARG A 93 -6.53 -3.68 -3.55
C ARG A 93 -7.39 -4.92 -3.28
N ALA A 94 -6.93 -5.84 -2.43
CA ALA A 94 -7.71 -7.00 -2.04
C ALA A 94 -8.99 -6.60 -1.30
N ASN A 95 -8.90 -5.61 -0.40
CA ASN A 95 -10.03 -5.05 0.33
C ASN A 95 -11.03 -4.38 -0.62
N ALA A 96 -10.57 -3.50 -1.51
CA ALA A 96 -11.42 -2.85 -2.50
C ALA A 96 -12.14 -3.89 -3.36
N LYS A 97 -11.44 -4.91 -3.85
CA LYS A 97 -12.04 -6.00 -4.64
C LYS A 97 -13.11 -6.76 -3.87
N ARG A 98 -12.92 -7.00 -2.57
CA ARG A 98 -13.88 -7.72 -1.73
C ARG A 98 -15.11 -6.86 -1.44
N LEU A 99 -14.91 -5.60 -1.06
CA LEU A 99 -15.98 -4.63 -0.78
C LEU A 99 -16.76 -4.21 -2.05
N ARG A 100 -16.28 -4.56 -3.24
CA ARG A 100 -17.05 -4.45 -4.49
C ARG A 100 -18.09 -5.57 -4.66
N LYS A 101 -17.92 -6.68 -3.96
CA LYS A 101 -18.75 -7.89 -4.09
C LYS A 101 -19.78 -8.05 -2.97
N GLY A 102 -19.55 -7.41 -1.83
CA GLY A 102 -20.49 -7.33 -0.71
C GLY A 102 -21.05 -5.93 -0.63
#